data_AF-A0A3A9FGF5-F1
#
_entry.id   AF-A0A3A9FGF5-F1
#
_cell.length_a   1.000
_cell.length_b   1.000
_cell.length_c   1.000
_cell.angle_alpha   90.00
_cell.angle_beta   90.00
_cell.angle_gamma   90.00
#
_symmetry.space_group_name_H-M   'P 1'
#
loop_
_entity.id
_entity.type
_entity.pdbx_description
1 polymer ?
#
loop_
_entity_poly.entity_id
_entity_poly.type
_entity_poly.pdbx_seq_one_letter_code
_entity_poly.pdbx_strand_id
1 'polypeptide(L)'
;MDELKQKTSAELVDELVQLDRLRLQTTRNISKYQAELQARGISIMEDRNKQYTRFYGSHGSAAAITDRQSLDILNPDRLKLCMSEGVWNKNVTVTTETKYKCSANFERMLKALFTDDYTFEMELEEFLDGQMHILPDTKQKKLLLKKLSGDYEKDRKNLTAIFDTECDWDVELYYIHKIKNAELIRAYLPDDMIDATIRELKKCVIVDSKTAITLDYKEE
;
A
#
# COMPACT_ATOMS: atom_id res chain seq x y z
N MET A 1 -3.20 11.86 34.38
CA MET A 1 -2.09 11.76 33.42
C MET A 1 -2.43 10.64 32.48
N ASP A 2 -2.19 10.84 31.18
CA ASP A 2 -2.52 9.88 30.14
C ASP A 2 -1.60 8.64 30.28
N GLU A 3 -2.14 7.51 30.76
CA GLU A 3 -1.37 6.29 31.09
C GLU A 3 -0.53 5.79 29.91
N LEU A 4 -0.97 6.05 28.69
CA LEU A 4 -0.24 5.72 27.45
C LEU A 4 1.07 6.49 27.31
N LYS A 5 1.16 7.73 27.82
CA LYS A 5 2.37 8.56 27.71
C LYS A 5 3.49 8.11 28.64
N GLN A 6 3.18 7.24 29.60
CA GLN A 6 4.15 6.70 30.57
C GLN A 6 4.73 5.36 30.12
N LYS A 7 4.13 4.71 29.11
CA LYS A 7 4.62 3.44 28.54
C LYS A 7 5.79 3.69 27.60
N THR A 8 6.72 2.75 27.57
CA THR A 8 7.77 2.67 26.57
C THR A 8 7.21 2.23 25.21
N SER A 9 7.92 2.53 24.12
CA SER A 9 7.52 2.08 22.79
C SER A 9 7.42 0.55 22.69
N ALA A 10 8.28 -0.19 23.40
CA ALA A 10 8.22 -1.66 23.44
C ALA A 10 6.91 -2.16 24.07
N GLU A 11 6.54 -1.61 25.23
CA GLU A 11 5.28 -1.98 25.91
C GLU A 11 4.06 -1.64 25.05
N LEU A 12 4.06 -0.49 24.36
CA LEU A 12 2.98 -0.11 23.45
C LEU A 12 2.86 -1.07 22.25
N VAL A 13 3.99 -1.55 21.70
CA VAL A 13 4.01 -2.54 20.62
C VAL A 13 3.44 -3.86 21.10
N ASP A 14 3.91 -4.38 22.25
CA ASP A 14 3.47 -5.67 22.78
C ASP A 14 1.96 -5.70 23.07
N GLU A 15 1.43 -4.65 23.70
CA GLU A 15 -0.01 -4.55 23.99
C GLU A 15 -0.83 -4.42 22.71
N LEU A 16 -0.36 -3.64 21.73
CA LEU A 16 -1.05 -3.49 20.45
C LEU A 16 -1.08 -4.81 19.66
N VAL A 17 0.01 -5.59 19.69
CA VAL A 17 0.06 -6.93 19.06
C VAL A 17 -0.92 -7.89 19.72
N GLN A 18 -1.03 -7.88 21.06
CA GLN A 18 -2.01 -8.70 21.77
C GLN A 18 -3.45 -8.34 21.40
N LEU A 19 -3.76 -7.04 21.33
CA LEU A 19 -5.06 -6.55 20.89
C LEU A 19 -5.36 -6.94 19.43
N ASP A 20 -4.37 -6.89 18.53
CA ASP A 20 -4.56 -7.29 17.14
C ASP A 20 -4.79 -8.79 17.00
N ARG A 21 -4.04 -9.63 17.73
CA ARG A 21 -4.28 -11.08 17.79
C ARG A 21 -5.70 -11.40 18.28
N LEU A 22 -6.16 -10.73 19.34
CA LEU A 22 -7.52 -10.89 19.83
C LEU A 22 -8.55 -10.46 18.77
N ARG A 23 -8.35 -9.30 18.13
CA ARG A 23 -9.19 -8.81 17.02
C ARG A 23 -9.30 -9.85 15.92
N LEU A 24 -8.18 -10.40 15.44
CA LEU A 24 -8.15 -11.42 14.39
C LEU A 24 -8.90 -12.69 14.81
N GLN A 25 -8.72 -13.17 16.04
CA GLN A 25 -9.45 -14.32 16.57
C GLN A 25 -10.95 -14.06 16.65
N THR A 26 -11.35 -12.90 17.17
CA THR A 26 -12.76 -12.49 17.23
C THR A 26 -13.36 -12.39 15.83
N THR A 27 -12.67 -11.80 14.86
CA THR A 27 -13.12 -11.75 13.45
C THR A 27 -13.29 -13.15 12.87
N ARG A 28 -12.33 -14.07 13.09
CA ARG A 28 -12.45 -15.47 12.65
C ARG A 28 -13.69 -16.14 13.25
N ASN A 29 -13.96 -15.91 14.53
CA ASN A 29 -15.14 -16.47 15.20
C ASN A 29 -16.44 -15.87 14.64
N ILE A 30 -16.51 -14.56 14.46
CA ILE A 30 -17.67 -13.88 13.84
C ILE A 30 -17.97 -14.49 12.47
N SER A 31 -16.96 -14.65 11.61
CA SER A 31 -17.13 -15.26 10.29
C SER A 31 -17.66 -16.70 10.36
N LYS A 32 -17.20 -17.51 11.33
CA LYS A 32 -17.73 -18.87 11.54
C LYS A 32 -19.21 -18.86 11.90
N TYR A 33 -19.62 -18.02 12.86
CA TYR A 33 -21.03 -17.90 13.24
C TYR A 33 -21.90 -17.36 12.10
N GLN A 34 -21.41 -16.38 11.35
CA GLN A 34 -22.10 -15.85 10.18
C GLN A 34 -22.30 -16.93 9.10
N ALA A 35 -21.25 -17.70 8.78
CA ALA A 35 -21.33 -18.77 7.80
C ALA A 35 -22.34 -19.85 8.19
N GLU A 36 -22.36 -20.27 9.47
CA GLU A 36 -23.33 -21.24 9.98
C GLU A 36 -24.77 -20.70 9.89
N LEU A 37 -25.00 -19.43 10.29
CA LEU A 37 -26.32 -18.80 10.18
C LEU A 37 -26.77 -18.64 8.72
N GLN A 38 -25.85 -18.30 7.82
CA GLN A 38 -26.11 -18.24 6.38
C GLN A 38 -26.49 -19.61 5.83
N ALA A 39 -25.74 -20.67 6.15
CA ALA A 39 -26.03 -22.04 5.71
C ALA A 39 -27.42 -22.50 6.16
N ARG A 40 -27.76 -22.27 7.43
CA ARG A 40 -29.12 -22.53 7.95
C ARG A 40 -30.18 -21.68 7.25
N GLY A 41 -29.85 -20.41 6.99
CA GLY A 41 -30.74 -19.48 6.32
C GLY A 41 -31.07 -19.94 4.90
N ILE A 42 -30.06 -20.33 4.13
CA ILE A 42 -30.17 -20.84 2.76
C ILE A 42 -31.09 -22.07 2.72
N SER A 43 -30.85 -23.07 3.56
CA SER A 43 -31.70 -24.27 3.61
C SER A 43 -33.17 -23.94 3.90
N ILE A 44 -33.46 -23.03 4.84
CA ILE A 44 -34.83 -22.61 5.14
C ILE A 44 -35.46 -21.82 3.98
N MET A 45 -34.66 -20.97 3.33
CA MET A 45 -35.10 -20.15 2.20
C MET A 45 -35.43 -20.99 0.98
N GLU A 46 -34.62 -22.00 0.67
CA GLU A 46 -34.84 -22.97 -0.40
C GLU A 46 -36.10 -23.81 -0.14
N ASP A 47 -36.22 -24.41 1.05
CA ASP A 47 -37.36 -25.25 1.43
C ASP A 47 -38.71 -24.50 1.38
N ARG A 48 -38.68 -23.19 1.65
CA ARG A 48 -39.88 -22.34 1.75
C ARG A 48 -40.08 -21.42 0.55
N ASN A 49 -39.18 -21.48 -0.44
CA ASN A 49 -39.12 -20.56 -1.57
C ASN A 49 -39.24 -19.08 -1.16
N LYS A 50 -38.44 -18.66 -0.16
CA LYS A 50 -38.39 -17.29 0.35
C LYS A 50 -37.01 -16.68 0.09
N GLN A 51 -36.95 -15.38 -0.19
CA GLN A 51 -35.69 -14.64 -0.35
C GLN A 51 -35.18 -14.04 0.98
N TYR A 52 -35.85 -14.33 2.10
CA TYR A 52 -35.57 -13.73 3.40
C TYR A 52 -35.91 -14.69 4.55
N THR A 53 -35.04 -14.76 5.55
CA THR A 53 -35.32 -15.41 6.82
C THR A 53 -34.61 -14.70 7.98
N ARG A 54 -35.18 -14.81 9.19
CA ARG A 54 -34.66 -14.15 10.39
C ARG A 54 -34.55 -15.14 11.55
N PHE A 55 -33.37 -15.19 12.16
CA PHE A 55 -33.10 -15.94 13.39
C PHE A 55 -33.15 -15.00 14.59
N TYR A 56 -33.76 -15.44 15.68
CA TYR A 56 -33.84 -14.70 16.94
C TYR A 56 -32.97 -15.36 17.99
N GLY A 57 -32.18 -14.57 18.71
CA GLY A 57 -31.41 -14.99 19.87
C GLY A 57 -32.24 -14.94 21.16
N SER A 58 -31.74 -15.59 22.21
CA SER A 58 -32.41 -15.71 23.51
C SER A 58 -32.57 -14.41 24.29
N HIS A 59 -31.85 -13.35 23.89
CA HIS A 59 -31.81 -12.06 24.59
C HIS A 59 -32.31 -10.91 23.70
N GLY A 60 -33.27 -11.18 22.81
CA GLY A 60 -33.87 -10.15 21.94
C GLY A 60 -33.00 -9.69 20.76
N SER A 61 -31.88 -10.36 20.50
CA SER A 61 -31.06 -10.14 19.30
C SER A 61 -31.65 -10.88 18.10
N ALA A 62 -31.35 -10.43 16.88
CA ALA A 62 -31.76 -11.15 15.67
C ALA A 62 -30.76 -10.96 14.53
N ALA A 63 -30.58 -12.01 13.73
CA ALA A 63 -29.80 -12.00 12.50
C ALA A 63 -30.73 -12.28 11.32
N ALA A 64 -30.66 -11.47 10.27
CA ALA A 64 -31.45 -11.65 9.06
C ALA A 64 -30.55 -12.14 7.91
N ILE A 65 -30.99 -13.17 7.21
CA ILE A 65 -30.36 -13.68 6.00
C ILE A 65 -31.29 -13.31 4.84
N THR A 66 -30.73 -12.63 3.84
CA THR A 66 -31.47 -12.16 2.65
C THR A 66 -30.69 -12.57 1.41
N ASP A 67 -31.38 -13.13 0.43
CA ASP A 67 -30.80 -13.37 -0.89
C ASP A 67 -30.87 -12.06 -1.70
N ARG A 68 -29.70 -11.51 -2.04
CA ARG A 68 -29.59 -10.23 -2.75
C ARG A 68 -29.13 -10.48 -4.16
N GLN A 69 -29.98 -10.10 -5.12
CA GLN A 69 -29.64 -10.15 -6.53
C GLN A 69 -28.91 -8.88 -6.96
N SER A 70 -27.82 -9.04 -7.71
CA SER A 70 -27.15 -7.96 -8.45
C SER A 70 -27.49 -8.03 -9.93
N LEU A 71 -27.53 -6.88 -10.59
CA LEU A 71 -27.81 -6.76 -12.02
C LEU A 71 -26.67 -6.00 -12.68
N ASP A 72 -26.06 -6.62 -13.69
CA ASP A 72 -25.09 -5.97 -14.57
C ASP A 72 -25.66 -5.87 -15.99
N ILE A 73 -25.50 -4.72 -16.63
CA ILE A 73 -25.95 -4.51 -18.01
C ILE A 73 -24.86 -5.00 -18.97
N LEU A 74 -25.08 -6.17 -19.59
CA LEU A 74 -24.13 -6.76 -20.54
C LEU A 74 -24.13 -6.08 -21.92
N ASN A 75 -25.31 -5.70 -22.41
CA ASN A 75 -25.46 -5.06 -23.72
C ASN A 75 -26.39 -3.84 -23.58
N PRO A 76 -25.85 -2.64 -23.31
CA PRO A 76 -26.64 -1.45 -23.08
C PRO A 76 -27.42 -1.03 -24.34
N ASP A 77 -26.83 -1.19 -25.53
CA ASP A 77 -27.47 -0.79 -26.79
C ASP A 77 -28.72 -1.62 -27.07
N ARG A 78 -28.63 -2.95 -26.93
CA ARG A 78 -29.78 -3.83 -27.11
C ARG A 78 -30.83 -3.61 -26.03
N LEU A 79 -30.40 -3.39 -24.77
CA LEU A 79 -31.32 -3.12 -23.69
C LEU A 79 -32.08 -1.81 -23.92
N LYS A 80 -31.39 -0.76 -24.41
CA LYS A 80 -31.98 0.54 -24.76
C LYS A 80 -33.03 0.43 -25.86
N LEU A 81 -32.84 -0.46 -26.87
CA LEU A 81 -33.85 -0.73 -27.90
C LEU A 81 -35.12 -1.40 -27.36
N CYS A 82 -35.02 -2.11 -26.24
CA CYS A 82 -36.15 -2.81 -25.62
C CYS A 82 -37.00 -1.90 -24.71
N MET A 83 -36.60 -0.65 -24.47
CA MET A 83 -37.28 0.29 -23.58
C MET A 83 -37.48 1.65 -24.26
N SER A 84 -38.47 2.44 -23.81
CA SER A 84 -38.61 3.80 -24.31
C SER A 84 -37.47 4.68 -23.82
N GLU A 85 -37.10 5.67 -24.64
CA GLU A 85 -35.99 6.58 -24.34
C GLU A 85 -36.17 7.31 -23.00
N GLY A 86 -37.40 7.71 -22.67
CA GLY A 86 -37.72 8.33 -21.38
C GLY A 86 -37.53 7.41 -20.17
N VAL A 87 -37.70 6.09 -20.33
CA VAL A 87 -37.46 5.10 -19.25
C VAL A 87 -35.97 4.87 -19.07
N TRP A 88 -35.21 4.75 -20.17
CA TRP A 88 -33.75 4.59 -20.09
C TRP A 88 -33.10 5.79 -19.40
N ASN A 89 -33.36 7.01 -19.89
CA ASN A 89 -32.71 8.23 -19.40
C ASN A 89 -33.06 8.55 -17.93
N LYS A 90 -34.21 8.08 -17.42
CA LYS A 90 -34.60 8.28 -16.02
C LYS A 90 -33.97 7.27 -15.06
N ASN A 91 -33.72 6.04 -15.50
CA ASN A 91 -33.36 4.93 -14.61
C ASN A 91 -31.92 4.42 -14.79
N VAL A 92 -31.23 4.83 -15.85
CA VAL A 92 -29.83 4.46 -16.10
C VAL A 92 -28.96 5.69 -15.97
N THR A 93 -28.06 5.68 -14.98
CA THR A 93 -26.99 6.68 -14.86
C THR A 93 -25.70 6.09 -15.40
N VAL A 94 -25.12 6.71 -16.42
CA VAL A 94 -23.81 6.31 -16.95
C VAL A 94 -22.74 7.12 -16.26
N THR A 95 -21.94 6.45 -15.44
CA THR A 95 -20.78 7.06 -14.78
C THR A 95 -19.51 6.62 -15.50
N THR A 96 -18.69 7.57 -15.94
CA THR A 96 -17.34 7.29 -16.47
C THR A 96 -16.31 7.82 -15.47
N GLU A 97 -15.46 6.94 -14.95
CA GLU A 97 -14.41 7.30 -14.00
C GLU A 97 -13.05 7.06 -14.67
N THR A 98 -12.25 8.12 -14.86
CA THR A 98 -10.88 8.00 -15.36
C THR A 98 -9.94 7.79 -14.17
N LYS A 99 -9.28 6.64 -14.12
CA LYS A 99 -8.26 6.32 -13.11
C LYS A 99 -6.88 6.35 -13.74
N TYR A 100 -6.00 7.19 -13.20
CA TYR A 100 -4.58 7.21 -13.57
C TYR A 100 -3.81 6.29 -12.64
N LYS A 101 -3.17 5.26 -13.19
CA LYS A 101 -2.29 4.36 -12.45
C LYS A 101 -0.85 4.62 -12.88
N CYS A 102 -0.04 5.10 -11.95
CA CYS A 102 1.40 5.25 -12.17
C CYS A 102 2.11 3.91 -11.99
N SER A 103 3.20 3.70 -12.72
CA SER A 103 4.14 2.63 -12.37
C SER A 103 4.90 3.01 -11.09
N ALA A 104 5.35 2.02 -10.32
CA ALA A 104 6.00 2.26 -9.03
C ALA A 104 7.22 3.19 -9.14
N ASN A 105 8.05 3.00 -10.17
CA ASN A 105 9.24 3.83 -10.41
C ASN A 105 8.88 5.27 -10.82
N PHE A 106 7.85 5.45 -11.65
CA PHE A 106 7.40 6.78 -12.04
C PHE A 106 6.81 7.54 -10.85
N GLU A 107 6.03 6.86 -10.01
CA GLU A 107 5.51 7.42 -8.76
C GLU A 107 6.62 7.79 -7.79
N ARG A 108 7.62 6.92 -7.59
CA ARG A 108 8.80 7.20 -6.76
C ARG A 108 9.56 8.42 -7.26
N MET A 109 9.77 8.53 -8.58
CA MET A 109 10.42 9.68 -9.19
C MET A 109 9.65 10.97 -8.92
N LEU A 110 8.33 11.00 -9.15
CA LEU A 110 7.50 12.18 -8.89
C LEU A 110 7.50 12.59 -7.41
N LYS A 111 7.47 11.61 -6.51
CA LYS A 111 7.58 11.85 -5.06
C LYS A 111 8.92 12.50 -4.70
N ALA A 112 10.02 11.91 -5.15
CA ALA A 112 11.36 12.44 -4.91
C ALA A 112 11.51 13.87 -5.45
N LEU A 113 10.98 14.13 -6.65
CA LEU A 113 10.94 15.49 -7.21
C LEU A 113 10.17 16.42 -6.28
N PHE A 114 8.94 16.08 -5.91
CA PHE A 114 8.08 16.94 -5.10
C PHE A 114 8.69 17.27 -3.74
N THR A 115 9.35 16.30 -3.09
CA THR A 115 9.94 16.45 -1.75
C THR A 115 11.40 16.91 -1.74
N ASP A 116 12.00 17.17 -2.90
CA ASP A 116 13.44 17.46 -3.04
C ASP A 116 14.34 16.39 -2.41
N ASP A 117 13.90 15.13 -2.49
CA ASP A 117 14.61 13.98 -1.91
C ASP A 117 15.51 13.28 -2.93
N TYR A 118 16.46 14.05 -3.46
CA TYR A 118 17.47 13.57 -4.41
C TYR A 118 18.74 14.43 -4.32
N THR A 119 19.84 13.96 -4.92
CA THR A 119 21.05 14.78 -5.11
C THR A 119 21.71 14.49 -6.45
N PHE A 120 21.98 15.53 -7.23
CA PHE A 120 22.74 15.46 -8.48
C PHE A 120 24.24 15.73 -8.28
N GLU A 121 24.65 16.08 -7.06
CA GLU A 121 26.02 16.53 -6.74
C GLU A 121 27.05 15.40 -6.72
N MET A 122 26.59 14.15 -6.67
CA MET A 122 27.45 12.98 -6.48
C MET A 122 26.86 11.75 -7.14
N GLU A 123 27.72 10.96 -7.77
CA GLU A 123 27.34 9.66 -8.31
C GLU A 123 27.55 8.54 -7.29
N LEU A 124 26.83 7.43 -7.46
CA LEU A 124 26.97 6.29 -6.55
C LEU A 124 28.41 5.77 -6.54
N GLU A 125 29.08 5.79 -7.69
CA GLU A 125 30.45 5.32 -7.78
C GLU A 125 31.42 6.16 -6.93
N GLU A 126 31.30 7.49 -7.00
CA GLU A 126 32.09 8.44 -6.22
C GLU A 126 31.82 8.31 -4.72
N PHE A 127 30.54 8.12 -4.34
CA PHE A 127 30.15 7.91 -2.96
C PHE A 127 30.82 6.66 -2.36
N LEU A 128 30.77 5.55 -3.09
CA LEU A 128 31.37 4.28 -2.66
C LEU A 128 32.90 4.35 -2.58
N ASP A 129 33.56 5.19 -3.38
CA ASP A 129 35.03 5.26 -3.42
C ASP A 129 35.66 6.06 -2.27
N GLY A 130 34.93 7.00 -1.65
CA GLY A 130 35.57 7.94 -0.71
C GLY A 130 34.73 8.49 0.43
N GLN A 131 33.44 8.20 0.50
CA GLN A 131 32.55 8.83 1.49
C GLN A 131 31.87 7.87 2.47
N MET A 132 32.00 6.56 2.24
CA MET A 132 31.53 5.55 3.20
C MET A 132 32.48 5.46 4.39
N HIS A 133 31.93 5.18 5.58
CA HIS A 133 32.75 4.90 6.76
C HIS A 133 33.55 3.59 6.63
N ILE A 134 33.09 2.63 5.81
CA ILE A 134 33.85 1.44 5.40
C ILE A 134 33.94 1.42 3.89
N LEU A 135 35.16 1.51 3.36
CA LEU A 135 35.40 1.51 1.93
C LEU A 135 35.34 0.07 1.37
N PRO A 136 34.56 -0.18 0.30
CA PRO A 136 34.50 -1.48 -0.34
C PRO A 136 35.78 -1.78 -1.14
N ASP A 137 36.17 -3.05 -1.18
CA ASP A 137 37.14 -3.53 -2.17
C ASP A 137 36.54 -3.53 -3.60
N THR A 138 37.37 -3.80 -4.61
CA THR A 138 36.95 -3.78 -6.02
C THR A 138 35.81 -4.76 -6.34
N LYS A 139 35.73 -5.91 -5.65
CA LYS A 139 34.65 -6.90 -5.85
C LYS A 139 33.38 -6.46 -5.13
N GLN A 140 33.49 -5.97 -3.90
CA GLN A 140 32.40 -5.43 -3.11
C GLN A 140 31.76 -4.24 -3.82
N LYS A 141 32.57 -3.30 -4.34
CA LYS A 141 32.10 -2.14 -5.12
C LYS A 141 31.25 -2.56 -6.30
N LYS A 142 31.74 -3.50 -7.13
CA LYS A 142 30.99 -4.03 -8.29
C LYS A 142 29.68 -4.70 -7.89
N LEU A 143 29.63 -5.32 -6.71
CA LEU A 143 28.41 -5.95 -6.20
C LEU A 143 27.41 -4.92 -5.68
N LEU A 144 27.88 -3.89 -4.96
CA LEU A 144 27.08 -2.79 -4.44
C LEU A 144 26.44 -1.97 -5.55
N LEU A 145 27.20 -1.58 -6.58
CA LEU A 145 26.66 -0.86 -7.74
C LEU A 145 25.47 -1.57 -8.42
N LYS A 146 25.44 -2.90 -8.37
CA LYS A 146 24.36 -3.73 -8.95
C LYS A 146 23.18 -3.93 -8.00
N LYS A 147 23.42 -3.95 -6.70
CA LYS A 147 22.42 -4.34 -5.69
C LYS A 147 21.73 -3.16 -5.03
N LEU A 148 22.41 -2.02 -4.90
CA LEU A 148 21.88 -0.83 -4.26
C LEU A 148 20.80 -0.20 -5.15
N SER A 149 19.62 -0.06 -4.56
CA SER A 149 18.40 0.38 -5.26
C SER A 149 17.80 1.67 -4.69
N GLY A 150 18.36 2.16 -3.59
CA GLY A 150 17.82 3.22 -2.75
C GLY A 150 16.64 2.75 -1.91
N ASP A 151 16.44 1.44 -1.74
CA ASP A 151 15.45 0.88 -0.82
C ASP A 151 16.13 0.66 0.52
N TYR A 152 15.71 1.40 1.55
CA TYR A 152 16.40 1.45 2.83
C TYR A 152 16.60 0.06 3.47
N GLU A 153 15.55 -0.77 3.53
CA GLU A 153 15.65 -2.10 4.16
C GLU A 153 16.48 -3.07 3.34
N LYS A 154 16.31 -3.10 2.01
CA LYS A 154 17.08 -3.99 1.13
C LYS A 154 18.54 -3.59 1.10
N ASP A 155 18.82 -2.29 1.02
CA ASP A 155 20.17 -1.77 0.94
C ASP A 155 20.89 -1.96 2.29
N ARG A 156 20.21 -1.80 3.43
CA ARG A 156 20.78 -2.16 4.74
C ARG A 156 21.19 -3.63 4.78
N LYS A 157 20.28 -4.54 4.39
CA LYS A 157 20.56 -5.98 4.32
C LYS A 157 21.74 -6.28 3.39
N ASN A 158 21.82 -5.60 2.25
CA ASN A 158 22.92 -5.76 1.29
C ASN A 158 24.25 -5.27 1.88
N LEU A 159 24.29 -4.11 2.54
CA LEU A 159 25.50 -3.56 3.16
C LEU A 159 26.01 -4.50 4.26
N THR A 160 25.16 -4.86 5.22
CA THR A 160 25.51 -5.79 6.31
C THR A 160 26.03 -7.13 5.76
N ALA A 161 25.40 -7.69 4.71
CA ALA A 161 25.82 -8.96 4.13
C ALA A 161 27.13 -8.88 3.32
N ILE A 162 27.45 -7.73 2.72
CA ILE A 162 28.65 -7.56 1.89
C ILE A 162 29.89 -7.24 2.73
N PHE A 163 29.70 -6.46 3.79
CA PHE A 163 30.77 -6.10 4.73
C PHE A 163 30.88 -7.06 5.92
N ASP A 164 29.95 -8.03 6.03
CA ASP A 164 29.88 -9.00 7.12
C ASP A 164 29.97 -8.32 8.51
N THR A 165 29.27 -7.19 8.64
CA THR A 165 29.34 -6.32 9.82
C THR A 165 27.98 -5.75 10.17
N GLU A 166 27.58 -5.91 11.42
CA GLU A 166 26.45 -5.22 12.03
C GLU A 166 26.92 -3.87 12.58
N CYS A 167 26.94 -2.85 11.71
CA CYS A 167 27.14 -1.46 12.10
C CYS A 167 25.94 -0.61 11.69
N ASP A 168 25.97 0.65 12.12
CA ASP A 168 25.01 1.64 11.68
C ASP A 168 25.37 2.13 10.26
N TRP A 169 24.41 2.01 9.35
CA TRP A 169 24.51 2.41 7.95
C TRP A 169 23.60 3.60 7.62
N ASP A 170 22.99 4.26 8.61
CA ASP A 170 21.94 5.27 8.38
C ASP A 170 22.40 6.42 7.49
N VAL A 171 23.64 6.88 7.66
CA VAL A 171 24.22 7.95 6.85
C VAL A 171 24.43 7.49 5.41
N GLU A 172 25.00 6.30 5.21
CA GLU A 172 25.18 5.73 3.86
C GLU A 172 23.84 5.50 3.16
N LEU A 173 22.86 4.94 3.88
CA LEU A 173 21.54 4.66 3.33
C LEU A 173 20.82 5.95 2.91
N TYR A 174 20.99 7.03 3.67
CA TYR A 174 20.48 8.35 3.29
C TYR A 174 21.06 8.84 1.96
N TYR A 175 22.39 8.80 1.80
CA TYR A 175 23.03 9.24 0.55
C TYR A 175 22.69 8.31 -0.62
N ILE A 176 22.76 6.99 -0.42
CA ILE A 176 22.39 5.99 -1.44
C ILE A 176 20.94 6.23 -1.89
N HIS A 177 20.01 6.51 -0.99
CA HIS A 177 18.61 6.81 -1.32
C HIS A 177 18.50 8.02 -2.25
N LYS A 178 19.14 9.13 -1.88
CA LYS A 178 19.11 10.37 -2.66
C LYS A 178 19.77 10.26 -4.02
N ILE A 179 20.92 9.59 -4.09
CA ILE A 179 21.64 9.34 -5.35
C ILE A 179 20.78 8.47 -6.27
N LYS A 180 20.18 7.39 -5.74
CA LYS A 180 19.32 6.50 -6.53
C LYS A 180 18.03 7.20 -7.01
N ASN A 181 17.48 8.12 -6.23
CA ASN A 181 16.37 8.95 -6.68
C ASN A 181 16.80 9.89 -7.82
N ALA A 182 18.00 10.47 -7.76
CA ALA A 182 18.55 11.29 -8.85
C ALA A 182 18.80 10.50 -10.13
N GLU A 183 19.39 9.30 -10.04
CA GLU A 183 19.54 8.38 -11.18
C GLU A 183 18.18 8.05 -11.81
N LEU A 184 17.17 7.81 -10.97
CA LEU A 184 15.81 7.53 -11.43
C LEU A 184 15.19 8.75 -12.14
N ILE A 185 15.41 9.96 -11.63
CA ILE A 185 14.96 11.19 -12.27
C ILE A 185 15.61 11.35 -13.66
N ARG A 186 16.93 11.16 -13.77
CA ARG A 186 17.66 11.21 -15.06
C ARG A 186 17.20 10.14 -16.04
N ALA A 187 16.70 9.01 -15.57
CA ALA A 187 16.15 7.97 -16.44
C ALA A 187 14.81 8.37 -17.09
N TYR A 188 14.06 9.32 -16.50
CA TYR A 188 12.77 9.79 -17.01
C TYR A 188 12.82 11.17 -17.66
N LEU A 189 13.74 12.04 -17.25
CA LEU A 189 13.83 13.42 -17.70
C LEU A 189 15.12 13.64 -18.50
N PRO A 190 15.07 14.43 -19.59
CA PRO A 190 16.27 14.83 -20.31
C PRO A 190 17.14 15.73 -19.44
N ASP A 191 18.47 15.66 -19.62
CA ASP A 191 19.42 16.50 -18.90
C ASP A 191 19.29 17.99 -19.27
N ASP A 192 18.85 18.27 -20.51
CA ASP A 192 18.61 19.63 -20.99
C ASP A 192 17.45 20.29 -20.23
N MET A 193 17.75 21.40 -19.55
CA MET A 193 16.76 22.20 -18.81
C MET A 193 16.01 21.42 -17.72
N ILE A 194 16.69 20.45 -17.08
CA ILE A 194 16.10 19.59 -16.05
C ILE A 194 15.44 20.40 -14.92
N ASP A 195 16.07 21.49 -14.46
CA ASP A 195 15.52 22.37 -13.41
C ASP A 195 14.21 23.06 -13.80
N ALA A 196 14.08 23.46 -15.07
CA ALA A 196 12.83 24.03 -15.57
C ALA A 196 11.74 22.97 -15.62
N THR A 197 12.08 21.78 -16.11
CA THR A 197 11.16 20.64 -16.19
C THR A 197 10.67 20.20 -14.81
N ILE A 198 11.57 20.10 -13.82
CA ILE A 198 11.24 19.75 -12.43
C ILE A 198 10.26 20.77 -11.83
N ARG A 199 10.49 22.06 -12.06
CA ARG A 199 9.59 23.12 -11.56
C ARG A 199 8.19 23.03 -12.14
N GLU A 200 8.05 22.70 -13.42
CA GLU A 200 6.73 22.48 -14.01
C GLU A 200 6.07 21.20 -13.50
N LEU A 201 6.82 20.10 -13.37
CA LEU A 201 6.29 18.83 -12.84
C LEU A 201 5.76 18.97 -11.41
N LYS A 202 6.45 19.73 -10.55
CA LYS A 202 6.01 20.00 -9.17
C LYS A 202 4.64 20.69 -9.10
N LYS A 203 4.25 21.47 -10.12
CA LYS A 203 2.94 22.13 -10.18
C LYS A 203 1.81 21.18 -10.57
N CYS A 204 2.15 20.01 -11.15
CA CYS A 204 1.20 19.04 -11.66
C CYS A 204 0.79 17.97 -10.65
N VAL A 205 1.47 17.90 -9.50
CA VAL A 205 1.28 16.82 -8.51
C VAL A 205 1.17 17.39 -7.10
N ILE A 206 0.46 16.67 -6.24
CA ILE A 206 0.43 16.89 -4.80
C ILE A 206 0.85 15.57 -4.16
N VAL A 207 1.80 15.63 -3.22
CA VAL A 207 2.20 14.47 -2.43
C VAL A 207 1.83 14.74 -0.98
N ASP A 208 0.82 14.02 -0.51
CA ASP A 208 0.41 14.05 0.89
C ASP A 208 1.13 12.95 1.68
N SER A 209 1.68 13.32 2.83
CA SER A 209 2.29 12.36 3.77
C SER A 209 1.30 12.00 4.87
N LYS A 210 1.11 10.69 5.11
CA LYS A 210 0.36 10.16 6.25
C LYS A 210 1.25 9.23 7.06
N THR A 211 1.38 9.49 8.36
CA THR A 211 2.00 8.55 9.29
C THR A 211 1.08 7.34 9.46
N ALA A 212 1.61 6.16 9.18
CA ALA A 212 0.91 4.89 9.31
C ALA A 212 1.67 3.98 10.28
N ILE A 213 0.94 3.16 11.03
CA ILE A 213 1.48 2.07 11.84
C ILE A 213 1.20 0.76 11.13
N THR A 214 2.23 -0.07 10.99
CA THR A 214 2.14 -1.43 10.45
C THR A 214 2.71 -2.36 11.50
N LEU A 215 1.99 -3.42 11.84
CA LEU A 215 2.45 -4.44 12.78
C LEU A 215 3.06 -5.60 11.98
N ASP A 216 4.29 -5.97 12.31
CA ASP A 216 4.96 -7.16 11.77
C ASP A 216 5.28 -8.12 12.93
N TYR A 217 4.57 -9.24 12.97
CA TYR A 217 4.80 -10.31 13.92
C TYR A 217 4.45 -11.65 13.28
N LYS A 218 5.18 -12.70 13.67
CA LYS A 218 4.90 -14.06 13.18
C LYS A 218 3.54 -14.52 13.71
N GLU A 219 2.71 -15.08 12.82
CA GLU A 219 1.59 -15.93 13.26
C GLU A 219 2.20 -17.18 13.90
N GLU A 220 1.87 -17.43 15.17
CA GLU A 220 2.20 -18.68 15.89
C GLU A 220 1.44 -19.88 15.32
#